data_AF-A0A2D8PQR2-F1
#
_entry.id   AF-A0A2D8PQR2-F1
#
_cell.length_a   1.000
_cell.length_b   1.000
_cell.length_c   1.000
_cell.angle_alpha   90.00
_cell.angle_beta   90.00
_cell.angle_gamma   90.00
#
_symmetry.space_group_name_H-M   'P 1'
#
loop_
_entity.id
_entity.type
_entity.pdbx_description
1 polymer ?
#
loop_
_entity_poly.entity_id
_entity_poly.type
_entity_poly.pdbx_seq_one_letter_code
_entity_poly.pdbx_strand_id
1 'polypeptide(L)'
;MHSIAKDILTFWFGSADLTAQTERRDVWFKSTPEFDSELIERFEAVHKCAAAGEFEGFRETPEECLALVISLDQFPRNIYRGSGKAFHTDDKACAISHEALAREYDAAITVEARKFFYLPLVHSERLADQNLAVEKYRAFDDEKSMQSAIGHRDAILRFGRFPHRNKAMGRTNTPEEDEYLKIPPTWGLTKAQAEERERMIAEMEKTGSNDQ
;
A
#
# COMPACT_ATOMS: atom_id res chain seq x y z
N MET A 1 -18.05 16.86 2.45
CA MET A 1 -16.71 16.48 2.94
C MET A 1 -16.58 16.84 4.41
N HIS A 2 -16.52 15.82 5.25
CA HIS A 2 -16.25 15.92 6.68
C HIS A 2 -14.85 16.51 6.96
N SER A 3 -14.68 17.22 8.09
CA SER A 3 -13.40 17.87 8.44
C SER A 3 -12.23 16.89 8.46
N ILE A 4 -12.43 15.70 9.04
CA ILE A 4 -11.34 14.72 9.15
C ILE A 4 -10.93 14.13 7.79
N ALA A 5 -11.87 13.95 6.85
CA ALA A 5 -11.52 13.55 5.47
C ALA A 5 -10.63 14.59 4.80
N LYS A 6 -10.96 15.88 4.97
CA LYS A 6 -10.14 16.99 4.48
C LYS A 6 -8.74 16.96 5.10
N ASP A 7 -8.64 16.73 6.41
CA ASP A 7 -7.36 16.71 7.13
C ASP A 7 -6.46 15.55 6.66
N ILE A 8 -7.04 14.36 6.47
CA ILE A 8 -6.33 13.19 5.92
C ILE A 8 -5.79 13.51 4.53
N LEU A 9 -6.64 13.98 3.61
CA LEU A 9 -6.22 14.26 2.23
C LEU A 9 -5.19 15.39 2.17
N THR A 10 -5.38 16.45 2.95
CA THR A 10 -4.42 17.57 3.01
C THR A 10 -3.08 17.10 3.57
N PHE A 11 -3.06 16.26 4.60
CA PHE A 11 -1.82 15.67 5.11
C PHE A 11 -1.13 14.78 4.06
N TRP A 12 -1.92 13.97 3.36
CA TRP A 12 -1.39 12.96 2.45
C TRP A 12 -0.89 13.57 1.13
N PHE A 13 -1.73 14.39 0.49
CA PHE A 13 -1.53 14.95 -0.84
C PHE A 13 -1.13 16.44 -0.85
N GLY A 14 -1.17 17.13 0.29
CA GLY A 14 -0.97 18.59 0.36
C GLY A 14 -2.23 19.40 0.04
N SER A 15 -3.29 18.76 -0.43
CA SER A 15 -4.59 19.37 -0.73
C SER A 15 -5.71 18.33 -0.56
N ALA A 16 -6.92 18.79 -0.26
CA ALA A 16 -8.12 17.96 -0.32
C ALA A 16 -8.83 18.03 -1.69
N ASP A 17 -8.38 18.91 -2.58
CA ASP A 17 -8.83 18.92 -3.97
C ASP A 17 -8.07 17.85 -4.76
N LEU A 18 -8.75 16.74 -5.06
CA LEU A 18 -8.19 15.60 -5.78
C LEU A 18 -8.02 15.85 -7.29
N THR A 19 -8.46 17.00 -7.79
CA THR A 19 -8.26 17.43 -9.18
C THR A 19 -7.02 18.30 -9.33
N ALA A 20 -6.54 18.89 -8.24
CA ALA A 20 -5.30 19.66 -8.21
C ALA A 20 -4.08 18.76 -8.39
N GLN A 21 -3.04 19.29 -9.04
CA GLN A 21 -1.78 18.58 -9.25
C GLN A 21 -1.27 18.01 -7.93
N THR A 22 -1.09 16.70 -7.88
CA THR A 22 -0.59 15.98 -6.72
C THR A 22 0.84 15.54 -7.00
N GLU A 23 1.80 16.09 -6.26
CA GLU A 23 3.20 15.67 -6.37
C GLU A 23 3.40 14.31 -5.71
N ARG A 24 4.10 13.40 -6.41
CA ARG A 24 4.46 12.10 -5.86
C ARG A 24 5.43 12.29 -4.69
N ARG A 25 5.09 11.74 -3.53
CA ARG A 25 5.96 11.79 -2.35
C ARG A 25 6.65 10.45 -2.13
N ASP A 26 7.97 10.47 -1.99
CA ASP A 26 8.75 9.25 -1.74
C ASP A 26 8.33 8.54 -0.44
N VAL A 27 7.93 9.29 0.59
CA VAL A 27 7.52 8.75 1.89
C VAL A 27 6.33 7.79 1.83
N TRP A 28 5.50 7.84 0.78
CA TRP A 28 4.40 6.89 0.58
C TRP A 28 4.88 5.46 0.34
N PHE A 29 6.06 5.29 -0.26
CA PHE A 29 6.62 3.99 -0.63
C PHE A 29 7.97 3.69 0.02
N LYS A 30 8.59 4.70 0.62
CA LYS A 30 9.87 4.65 1.34
C LYS A 30 9.78 5.51 2.61
N SER A 31 8.93 5.11 3.54
CA SER A 31 8.70 5.87 4.77
C SER A 31 9.98 6.01 5.61
N THR A 32 9.98 7.01 6.48
CA THR A 32 11.01 7.28 7.48
C THR A 32 10.42 7.22 8.90
N PRO A 33 11.24 7.02 9.94
CA PRO A 33 10.76 7.03 11.33
C PRO A 33 10.04 8.32 11.73
N GLU A 34 10.45 9.46 11.17
CA GLU A 34 9.86 10.77 11.43
C GLU A 34 8.44 10.86 10.86
N PHE A 35 8.24 10.38 9.62
CA PHE A 35 6.91 10.33 9.00
C PHE A 35 5.98 9.37 9.73
N ASP A 36 6.49 8.19 10.13
CA ASP A 36 5.72 7.23 10.92
C ASP A 36 5.30 7.86 12.27
N SER A 37 6.19 8.59 12.94
CA SER A 37 5.90 9.26 14.23
C SER A 37 4.84 10.36 14.09
N GLU A 38 4.95 11.21 13.05
CA GLU A 38 3.94 12.24 12.78
C GLU A 38 2.57 11.61 12.48
N LEU A 39 2.55 10.51 11.72
CA LEU A 39 1.32 9.81 11.38
C LEU A 39 0.67 9.19 12.62
N ILE A 40 1.45 8.59 13.52
CA ILE A 40 0.97 8.07 14.80
C ILE A 40 0.35 9.19 15.65
N GLU A 41 1.08 10.30 15.85
CA GLU A 41 0.63 11.41 16.68
C GLU A 41 -0.70 11.99 16.19
N ARG A 42 -0.85 12.15 14.86
CA ARG A 42 -1.99 12.85 14.27
C ARG A 42 -3.17 11.94 13.96
N PHE A 43 -2.92 10.69 13.57
CA PHE A 43 -3.93 9.86 12.90
C PHE A 43 -4.12 8.46 13.50
N GLU A 44 -3.44 8.08 14.59
CA GLU A 44 -3.70 6.78 15.22
C GLU A 44 -5.15 6.66 15.72
N ALA A 45 -5.68 7.69 16.37
CA ALA A 45 -7.08 7.70 16.82
C ALA A 45 -8.06 7.62 15.64
N VAL A 46 -7.75 8.31 14.54
CA VAL A 46 -8.55 8.33 13.30
C VAL A 46 -8.59 6.94 12.67
N HIS A 47 -7.44 6.27 12.60
CA HIS A 47 -7.35 4.89 12.14
C HIS A 47 -8.19 3.95 13.01
N LYS A 48 -8.13 4.09 14.35
CA LYS A 48 -8.93 3.27 15.28
C LYS A 48 -10.43 3.45 15.06
N CYS A 49 -10.92 4.68 14.90
CA CYS A 49 -12.32 4.97 14.56
C CYS A 49 -12.73 4.39 13.20
N ALA A 50 -11.87 4.57 12.18
CA ALA A 50 -12.11 4.00 10.84
C ALA A 50 -12.20 2.47 10.90
N ALA A 51 -11.27 1.81 11.61
CA ALA A 51 -11.25 0.37 11.81
C ALA A 51 -12.53 -0.11 12.50
N ALA A 52 -12.98 0.61 13.54
CA ALA A 52 -14.23 0.34 14.28
C ALA A 52 -15.52 0.58 13.46
N GLY A 53 -15.45 1.25 12.30
CA GLY A 53 -16.61 1.49 11.44
C GLY A 53 -17.32 2.82 11.71
N GLU A 54 -16.75 3.69 12.52
CA GLU A 54 -17.36 4.99 12.87
C GLU A 54 -17.42 5.96 11.68
N PHE A 55 -16.69 5.68 10.60
CA PHE A 55 -16.70 6.46 9.35
C PHE A 55 -17.44 5.78 8.20
N GLU A 56 -18.39 4.87 8.47
CA GLU A 56 -19.16 4.23 7.39
C GLU A 56 -19.88 5.21 6.46
N GLY A 57 -20.26 6.40 6.96
CA GLY A 57 -20.84 7.48 6.14
C GLY A 57 -19.86 8.18 5.20
N PHE A 58 -18.56 7.88 5.24
CA PHE A 58 -17.53 8.51 4.39
C PHE A 58 -17.44 7.82 3.02
N ARG A 59 -18.57 7.72 2.33
CA ARG A 59 -18.69 7.00 1.05
C ARG A 59 -19.51 7.76 0.01
N GLU A 60 -19.94 8.97 0.34
CA GLU A 60 -20.83 9.77 -0.52
C GLU A 60 -20.05 10.55 -1.60
N THR A 61 -18.78 10.84 -1.38
CA THR A 61 -17.92 11.53 -2.35
C THR A 61 -16.58 10.81 -2.57
N PRO A 62 -15.91 11.02 -3.72
CA PRO A 62 -14.57 10.49 -3.97
C PRO A 62 -13.56 10.84 -2.88
N GLU A 63 -13.60 12.07 -2.36
CA GLU A 63 -12.71 12.56 -1.30
C GLU A 63 -12.88 11.79 0.00
N GLU A 64 -14.13 11.64 0.44
CA GLU A 64 -14.43 10.94 1.68
C GLU A 64 -14.05 9.46 1.58
N CYS A 65 -14.38 8.84 0.45
CA CYS A 65 -14.06 7.44 0.18
C CYS A 65 -12.54 7.23 0.13
N LEU A 66 -11.79 8.12 -0.52
CA LEU A 66 -10.33 8.02 -0.62
C LEU A 66 -9.65 8.23 0.74
N ALA A 67 -10.13 9.20 1.52
CA ALA A 67 -9.63 9.43 2.87
C ALA A 67 -9.83 8.20 3.77
N LEU A 68 -10.98 7.53 3.63
CA LEU A 68 -11.27 6.30 4.35
C LEU A 68 -10.37 5.15 3.90
N VAL A 69 -10.15 4.99 2.58
CA VAL A 69 -9.18 4.02 2.03
C VAL A 69 -7.79 4.24 2.58
N ILE A 70 -7.26 5.48 2.53
CA ILE A 70 -5.95 5.83 3.07
C ILE A 70 -5.85 5.50 4.56
N SER A 71 -6.90 5.79 5.33
CA SER A 71 -6.95 5.53 6.77
C SER A 71 -6.95 4.04 7.11
N LEU A 72 -7.47 3.18 6.23
CA LEU A 72 -7.59 1.74 6.46
C LEU A 72 -6.46 0.92 5.82
N ASP A 73 -5.84 1.44 4.77
CA ASP A 73 -4.79 0.76 4.02
C ASP A 73 -3.41 1.35 4.32
N GLN A 74 -3.22 2.65 4.14
CA GLN A 74 -1.89 3.25 4.24
C GLN A 74 -1.46 3.45 5.70
N PHE A 75 -2.31 4.06 6.52
CA PHE A 75 -1.99 4.38 7.91
C PHE A 75 -1.53 3.17 8.75
N PRO A 76 -2.21 2.02 8.78
CA PRO A 76 -1.78 0.90 9.61
C PRO A 76 -0.40 0.35 9.22
N ARG A 77 0.01 0.47 7.94
CA ARG A 77 1.34 0.04 7.48
C ARG A 77 2.47 0.88 8.08
N ASN A 78 2.19 2.15 8.38
CA ASN A 78 3.11 3.06 9.05
C ASN A 78 3.00 2.95 10.59
N ILE A 79 1.78 3.01 11.14
CA ILE A 79 1.52 3.01 12.59
C ILE A 79 1.96 1.70 13.24
N TYR A 80 1.70 0.56 12.60
CA TYR A 80 1.89 -0.77 13.17
C TYR A 80 2.98 -1.58 12.47
N ARG A 81 3.96 -0.89 11.87
CA ARG A 81 5.04 -1.48 11.08
C ARG A 81 5.66 -2.69 11.77
N GLY A 82 5.85 -3.77 11.01
CA GLY A 82 6.47 -5.00 11.49
C GLY A 82 5.56 -5.89 12.35
N SER A 83 4.28 -5.54 12.51
CA SER A 83 3.29 -6.36 13.23
C SER A 83 2.11 -6.74 12.35
N GLY A 84 1.40 -7.82 12.70
CA GLY A 84 0.19 -8.24 11.99
C GLY A 84 -0.94 -7.19 12.00
N LYS A 85 -0.93 -6.25 12.94
CA LYS A 85 -1.90 -5.13 12.98
C LYS A 85 -1.78 -4.22 11.76
N ALA A 86 -0.63 -4.19 11.08
CA ALA A 86 -0.46 -3.43 9.84
C ALA A 86 -1.41 -3.86 8.71
N PHE A 87 -1.97 -5.06 8.78
CA PHE A 87 -2.80 -5.66 7.73
C PHE A 87 -4.24 -5.93 8.16
N HIS A 88 -4.60 -5.64 9.42
CA HIS A 88 -5.88 -6.10 9.99
C HIS A 88 -7.13 -5.47 9.36
N THR A 89 -6.95 -4.40 8.59
CA THR A 89 -8.01 -3.62 7.93
C THR A 89 -7.94 -3.75 6.41
N ASP A 90 -7.05 -4.58 5.87
CA ASP A 90 -6.88 -4.77 4.43
C ASP A 90 -8.19 -5.17 3.75
N ASP A 91 -8.93 -6.14 4.32
CA ASP A 91 -10.21 -6.58 3.76
C ASP A 91 -11.25 -5.45 3.70
N LYS A 92 -11.28 -4.60 4.73
CA LYS A 92 -12.19 -3.46 4.81
C LYS A 92 -11.81 -2.39 3.78
N ALA A 93 -10.52 -2.06 3.68
CA ALA A 93 -10.02 -1.13 2.68
C ALA A 93 -10.30 -1.64 1.26
N CYS A 94 -10.10 -2.94 1.02
CA CYS A 94 -10.35 -3.58 -0.27
C CYS A 94 -11.83 -3.52 -0.65
N ALA A 95 -12.74 -3.79 0.29
CA ALA A 95 -14.18 -3.66 0.06
C ALA A 95 -14.58 -2.23 -0.34
N ILE A 96 -14.02 -1.22 0.35
CA ILE A 96 -14.30 0.19 0.06
C ILE A 96 -13.71 0.60 -1.29
N SER A 97 -12.51 0.11 -1.63
CA SER A 97 -11.94 0.29 -2.97
C SER A 97 -12.87 -0.24 -4.06
N HIS A 98 -13.36 -1.48 -3.92
CA HIS A 98 -14.32 -2.03 -4.89
C HIS A 98 -15.58 -1.18 -5.03
N GLU A 99 -16.13 -0.69 -3.92
CA GLU A 99 -17.28 0.24 -3.94
C GLU A 99 -16.94 1.54 -4.68
N ALA A 100 -15.79 2.15 -4.39
CA ALA A 100 -15.34 3.37 -5.05
C ALA A 100 -15.22 3.20 -6.57
N LEU A 101 -14.66 2.05 -7.01
CA LEU A 101 -14.52 1.73 -8.43
C LEU A 101 -15.87 1.48 -9.10
N ALA A 102 -16.81 0.83 -8.42
CA ALA A 102 -18.17 0.63 -8.92
C ALA A 102 -18.93 1.96 -9.09
N ARG A 103 -18.57 2.98 -8.33
CA ARG A 103 -19.09 4.36 -8.44
C ARG A 103 -18.25 5.27 -9.35
N GLU A 104 -17.22 4.73 -10.00
CA GLU A 104 -16.30 5.47 -10.88
C GLU A 104 -15.62 6.67 -10.19
N TYR A 105 -15.45 6.63 -8.87
CA TYR A 105 -14.80 7.71 -8.10
C TYR A 105 -13.32 7.89 -8.45
N ASP A 106 -12.72 6.92 -9.12
CA ASP A 106 -11.37 7.00 -9.65
C ASP A 106 -11.26 7.82 -10.95
N ALA A 107 -12.35 8.01 -11.71
CA ALA A 107 -12.29 8.58 -13.05
C ALA A 107 -11.91 10.07 -13.12
N ALA A 108 -12.39 10.87 -12.17
CA ALA A 108 -12.31 12.34 -12.20
C ALA A 108 -11.23 12.95 -11.28
N ILE A 109 -10.27 12.15 -10.82
CA ILE A 109 -9.17 12.59 -9.94
C ILE A 109 -7.80 12.38 -10.59
N THR A 110 -6.77 13.03 -10.05
CA THR A 110 -5.39 12.91 -10.56
C THR A 110 -4.90 11.46 -10.52
N VAL A 111 -3.97 11.12 -11.42
CA VAL A 111 -3.38 9.78 -11.52
C VAL A 111 -2.74 9.36 -10.19
N GLU A 112 -2.04 10.25 -9.50
CA GLU A 112 -1.40 9.92 -8.22
C GLU A 112 -2.42 9.62 -7.12
N ALA A 113 -3.48 10.41 -6.99
CA ALA A 113 -4.56 10.13 -6.04
C ALA A 113 -5.30 8.81 -6.40
N ARG A 114 -5.51 8.57 -7.70
CA ARG A 114 -6.19 7.38 -8.21
C ARG A 114 -5.53 6.08 -7.80
N LYS A 115 -4.20 6.05 -7.80
CA LYS A 115 -3.42 4.87 -7.36
C LYS A 115 -3.79 4.42 -5.95
N PHE A 116 -4.15 5.35 -5.05
CA PHE A 116 -4.54 4.99 -3.68
C PHE A 116 -5.88 4.27 -3.59
N PHE A 117 -6.79 4.39 -4.56
CA PHE A 117 -7.94 3.50 -4.65
C PHE A 117 -7.55 2.07 -5.06
N TYR A 118 -6.43 1.90 -5.76
CA TYR A 118 -5.99 0.62 -6.31
C TYR A 118 -5.05 -0.14 -5.38
N LEU A 119 -4.33 0.56 -4.50
CA LEU A 119 -3.39 -0.05 -3.54
C LEU A 119 -4.03 -1.14 -2.67
N PRO A 120 -5.26 -1.01 -2.14
CA PRO A 120 -5.90 -2.10 -1.41
C PRO A 120 -6.09 -3.38 -2.23
N LEU A 121 -6.27 -3.26 -3.56
CA LEU A 121 -6.32 -4.42 -4.46
C LEU A 121 -4.94 -5.07 -4.60
N VAL A 122 -3.89 -4.25 -4.76
CA VAL A 122 -2.48 -4.68 -4.79
C VAL A 122 -2.06 -5.36 -3.49
N HIS A 123 -2.64 -4.94 -2.36
CA HIS A 123 -2.33 -5.50 -1.05
C HIS A 123 -3.14 -6.73 -0.68
N SER A 124 -4.18 -7.06 -1.43
CA SER A 124 -5.05 -8.21 -1.17
C SER A 124 -4.37 -9.53 -1.50
N GLU A 125 -4.56 -10.56 -0.67
CA GLU A 125 -4.10 -11.92 -0.95
C GLU A 125 -5.10 -12.71 -1.84
N ARG A 126 -5.96 -12.01 -2.62
CA ARG A 126 -6.91 -12.62 -3.56
C ARG A 126 -6.50 -12.36 -5.01
N LEU A 127 -6.36 -13.43 -5.80
CA LEU A 127 -5.92 -13.33 -7.20
C LEU A 127 -6.84 -12.45 -8.08
N ALA A 128 -8.15 -12.43 -7.80
CA ALA A 128 -9.10 -11.59 -8.53
C ALA A 128 -8.79 -10.09 -8.35
N ASP A 129 -8.46 -9.66 -7.14
CA ASP A 129 -8.09 -8.27 -6.86
C ASP A 129 -6.77 -7.91 -7.53
N GLN A 130 -5.80 -8.83 -7.52
CA GLN A 130 -4.52 -8.64 -8.19
C GLN A 130 -4.68 -8.45 -9.70
N ASN A 131 -5.55 -9.24 -10.33
CA ASN A 131 -5.87 -9.08 -11.75
C ASN A 131 -6.51 -7.71 -12.04
N LEU A 132 -7.47 -7.28 -11.21
CA LEU A 132 -8.11 -5.97 -11.35
C LEU A 132 -7.11 -4.82 -11.14
N ALA A 133 -6.22 -4.94 -10.16
CA ALA A 133 -5.17 -3.94 -9.94
C ALA A 133 -4.29 -3.80 -11.19
N VAL A 134 -3.77 -4.91 -11.73
CA VAL A 134 -2.97 -4.90 -12.95
C VAL A 134 -3.74 -4.28 -14.12
N GLU A 135 -5.02 -4.59 -14.29
CA GLU A 135 -5.87 -3.95 -15.31
C GLU A 135 -5.93 -2.44 -15.13
N LYS A 136 -6.20 -1.96 -13.91
CA LYS A 136 -6.29 -0.52 -13.61
C LYS A 136 -4.96 0.21 -13.82
N TYR A 137 -3.83 -0.40 -13.49
CA TYR A 137 -2.51 0.21 -13.70
C TYR A 137 -2.10 0.30 -15.17
N ARG A 138 -2.66 -0.53 -16.09
CA ARG A 138 -2.41 -0.42 -17.54
C ARG A 138 -2.90 0.89 -18.15
N ALA A 139 -3.81 1.59 -17.48
CA ALA A 139 -4.33 2.87 -17.94
C ALA A 139 -3.33 4.03 -17.74
N PHE A 140 -2.19 3.80 -17.08
CA PHE A 140 -1.20 4.81 -16.77
C PHE A 140 0.09 4.59 -17.55
N ASP A 141 0.73 5.70 -17.97
CA ASP A 141 2.10 5.70 -18.46
C ASP A 141 3.10 5.77 -17.27
N ASP A 142 3.05 4.74 -16.41
CA ASP A 142 3.94 4.58 -15.24
C ASP A 142 4.41 3.12 -15.16
N GLU A 143 5.44 2.81 -15.95
CA GLU A 143 6.04 1.48 -16.03
C GLU A 143 6.47 0.94 -14.66
N LYS A 144 6.99 1.80 -13.78
CA LYS A 144 7.45 1.39 -12.44
C LYS A 144 6.28 0.91 -11.59
N SER A 145 5.17 1.64 -11.59
CA SER A 145 3.98 1.22 -10.85
C SER A 145 3.35 -0.03 -11.46
N MET A 146 3.34 -0.15 -12.79
CA MET A 146 2.84 -1.32 -13.49
C MET A 146 3.65 -2.58 -13.14
N GLN A 147 4.99 -2.52 -13.19
CA GLN A 147 5.87 -3.62 -12.81
C GLN A 147 5.69 -4.01 -11.34
N SER A 148 5.48 -3.03 -10.46
CA SER A 148 5.17 -3.31 -9.05
C SER A 148 3.84 -4.08 -8.90
N ALA A 149 2.79 -3.68 -9.62
CA ALA A 149 1.49 -4.37 -9.59
C ALA A 149 1.59 -5.80 -10.16
N ILE A 150 2.33 -6.00 -11.25
CA ILE A 150 2.60 -7.35 -11.81
C ILE A 150 3.33 -8.21 -10.77
N GLY A 151 4.36 -7.68 -10.12
CA GLY A 151 5.10 -8.42 -9.10
C GLY A 151 4.21 -8.90 -7.96
N HIS A 152 3.31 -8.04 -7.45
CA HIS A 152 2.35 -8.44 -6.41
C HIS A 152 1.43 -9.57 -6.90
N ARG A 153 0.89 -9.43 -8.11
CA ARG A 153 0.05 -10.46 -8.73
C ARG A 153 0.79 -11.79 -8.86
N ASP A 154 2.03 -11.78 -9.30
CA ASP A 154 2.82 -12.99 -9.50
C ASP A 154 3.16 -13.68 -8.17
N ALA A 155 3.40 -12.92 -7.10
CA ALA A 155 3.56 -13.47 -5.76
C ALA A 155 2.29 -14.19 -5.29
N ILE A 156 1.11 -13.57 -5.47
CA ILE A 156 -0.18 -14.20 -5.11
C ILE A 156 -0.48 -15.39 -6.01
N LEU A 157 -0.17 -15.32 -7.32
CA LEU A 157 -0.34 -16.45 -8.24
C LEU A 157 0.53 -17.64 -7.83
N ARG A 158 1.76 -17.38 -7.37
CA ARG A 158 2.72 -18.43 -7.00
C ARG A 158 2.46 -19.02 -5.62
N PHE A 159 2.16 -18.19 -4.62
CA PHE A 159 2.11 -18.61 -3.21
C PHE A 159 0.71 -18.57 -2.60
N GLY A 160 -0.27 -17.93 -3.26
CA GLY A 160 -1.61 -17.69 -2.72
C GLY A 160 -1.65 -16.65 -1.60
N ARG A 161 -0.50 -16.08 -1.22
CA ARG A 161 -0.32 -15.11 -0.13
C ARG A 161 0.99 -14.34 -0.31
N PHE A 162 1.25 -13.36 0.53
CA PHE A 162 2.51 -12.63 0.59
C PHE A 162 3.47 -13.23 1.63
N PRO A 163 4.56 -13.90 1.22
CA PRO A 163 5.47 -14.55 2.17
C PRO A 163 6.11 -13.58 3.17
N HIS A 164 6.38 -12.34 2.76
CA HIS A 164 7.00 -11.32 3.62
C HIS A 164 6.11 -10.94 4.83
N ARG A 165 4.81 -11.24 4.79
CA ARG A 165 3.88 -11.00 5.90
C ARG A 165 3.80 -12.17 6.88
N ASN A 166 4.34 -13.34 6.52
CA ASN A 166 4.14 -14.58 7.27
C ASN A 166 4.55 -14.45 8.75
N LYS A 167 5.75 -13.94 9.02
CA LYS A 167 6.23 -13.71 10.40
C LYS A 167 5.32 -12.77 11.19
N ALA A 168 4.92 -11.64 10.59
CA ALA A 168 4.06 -10.65 11.23
C ALA A 168 2.65 -11.20 11.52
N MET A 169 2.18 -12.13 10.69
CA MET A 169 0.87 -12.79 10.81
C MET A 169 0.91 -14.14 11.56
N GLY A 170 2.07 -14.54 12.10
CA GLY A 170 2.21 -15.82 12.81
C GLY A 170 2.11 -17.06 11.92
N ARG A 171 2.37 -16.92 10.61
CA ARG A 171 2.38 -18.02 9.63
C ARG A 171 3.79 -18.57 9.49
N THR A 172 3.91 -19.88 9.27
CA THR A 172 5.17 -20.55 8.92
C THR A 172 5.40 -20.49 7.41
N ASN A 173 6.65 -20.23 7.01
CA ASN A 173 7.07 -20.26 5.61
C ASN A 173 7.17 -21.70 5.09
N THR A 174 6.90 -21.90 3.80
CA THR A 174 7.34 -23.09 3.06
C THR A 174 8.81 -22.94 2.63
N PRO A 175 9.49 -24.03 2.25
CA PRO A 175 10.84 -23.93 1.68
C PRO A 175 10.91 -23.03 0.43
N GLU A 176 9.89 -23.03 -0.44
CA GLU A 176 9.89 -22.13 -1.61
C GLU A 176 9.71 -20.66 -1.21
N GLU A 177 8.93 -20.40 -0.15
CA GLU A 177 8.77 -19.06 0.41
C GLU A 177 10.07 -18.56 1.07
N ASP A 178 10.80 -19.42 1.79
CA ASP A 178 12.11 -19.08 2.36
C ASP A 178 13.13 -18.73 1.27
N GLU A 179 13.16 -19.50 0.17
CA GLU A 179 14.03 -19.20 -0.97
C GLU A 179 13.67 -17.85 -1.61
N TYR A 180 12.37 -17.58 -1.80
CA TYR A 180 11.88 -16.31 -2.34
C TYR A 180 12.24 -15.12 -1.44
N LEU A 181 12.23 -15.30 -0.13
CA LEU A 181 12.54 -14.27 0.85
C LEU A 181 14.04 -13.96 1.00
N LYS A 182 14.94 -14.69 0.34
CA LYS A 182 16.36 -14.31 0.27
C LYS A 182 16.58 -12.98 -0.45
N ILE A 183 15.77 -12.72 -1.48
CA ILE A 183 15.76 -11.46 -2.22
C ILE A 183 14.30 -10.97 -2.28
N PRO A 184 13.74 -10.51 -1.15
CA PRO A 184 12.34 -10.15 -1.09
C PRO A 184 12.10 -8.89 -1.93
N PRO A 185 10.87 -8.64 -2.38
CA PRO A 185 10.52 -7.36 -3.00
C PRO A 185 10.66 -6.21 -2.00
N THR A 186 10.72 -4.97 -2.50
CA THR A 186 10.85 -3.76 -1.65
C THR A 186 9.54 -3.32 -1.00
N TRP A 187 8.46 -4.08 -1.13
CA TRP A 187 7.13 -3.70 -0.66
C TRP A 187 7.08 -3.62 0.87
N GLY A 188 6.59 -2.48 1.38
CA GLY A 188 6.47 -2.24 2.82
C GLY A 188 7.79 -1.95 3.55
N LEU A 189 8.94 -1.92 2.84
CA LEU A 189 10.23 -1.57 3.44
C LEU A 189 10.32 -0.06 3.72
N THR A 190 11.00 0.30 4.82
CA THR A 190 11.44 1.68 5.03
C THR A 190 12.52 2.06 4.03
N LYS A 191 12.82 3.36 3.91
CA LYS A 191 13.94 3.82 3.08
C LYS A 191 15.25 3.10 3.42
N ALA A 192 15.57 2.99 4.72
CA ALA A 192 16.78 2.35 5.19
C ALA A 192 16.84 0.85 4.83
N GLN A 193 15.72 0.14 4.96
CA GLN A 193 15.63 -1.28 4.60
C GLN A 193 15.77 -1.52 3.10
N ALA A 194 15.20 -0.63 2.27
CA ALA A 194 15.36 -0.70 0.82
C ALA A 194 16.83 -0.49 0.40
N GLU A 195 17.53 0.47 1.02
CA GLU A 195 18.95 0.73 0.76
C GLU A 195 19.84 -0.43 1.24
N GLU A 196 19.53 -1.04 2.38
CA GLU A 196 20.25 -2.23 2.87
C GLU A 196 20.11 -3.42 1.92
N ARG A 197 18.90 -3.66 1.41
CA ARG A 197 18.65 -4.69 0.40
C ARG A 197 19.48 -4.46 -0.88
N GLU A 198 19.53 -3.22 -1.37
CA GLU A 198 20.34 -2.89 -2.56
C GLU A 198 21.83 -3.17 -2.33
N ARG A 199 22.35 -2.87 -1.12
CA ARG A 199 23.72 -3.24 -0.73
C ARG A 199 23.94 -4.75 -0.74
N MET A 200 23.03 -5.52 -0.15
CA MET A 200 23.12 -6.99 -0.10
C MET A 200 23.15 -7.60 -1.51
N ILE A 201 22.30 -7.13 -2.43
CA ILE A 201 22.29 -7.61 -3.82
C ILE A 201 23.62 -7.32 -4.51
N ALA A 202 24.13 -6.08 -4.38
CA ALA A 202 25.41 -5.70 -4.97
C ALA A 202 26.59 -6.51 -4.41
N GLU A 203 26.55 -6.93 -3.14
CA GLU A 203 27.53 -7.82 -2.54
C GLU A 203 27.42 -9.25 -3.10
N MET A 204 26.21 -9.79 -3.22
CA MET A 204 25.96 -11.11 -3.80
C MET A 204 26.47 -11.21 -5.23
N GLU A 205 26.22 -10.19 -6.06
CA GLU A 205 26.71 -10.10 -7.45
C GLU A 205 28.24 -10.09 -7.51
N LYS A 206 28.90 -9.37 -6.59
CA LYS A 206 30.36 -9.34 -6.49
C LYS A 206 30.94 -10.69 -6.09
N THR A 207 30.32 -11.39 -5.13
CA THR A 207 30.78 -12.71 -4.69
C THR A 207 30.52 -13.79 -5.74
N GLY A 208 29.40 -13.72 -6.48
CA GLY A 208 29.09 -14.67 -7.55
C GLY A 208 29.94 -14.49 -8.81
N SER A 209 30.51 -13.30 -9.02
CA SER A 209 31.44 -13.02 -10.14
C SER A 209 32.88 -13.47 -9.87
N ASN A 210 33.22 -13.86 -8.64
CA ASN A 210 34.57 -14.32 -8.26
C ASN A 210 34.72 -15.85 -8.28
N ASP A 211 33.62 -16.58 -8.57
CA ASP A 211 33.56 -18.04 -8.70
C ASP A 211 33.46 -18.51 -10.18
N GLN A 212 33.74 -17.62 -11.14
CA GLN A 212 33.91 -17.94 -12.58
C GLN A 212 35.33 -17.63 -13.03
#